data_AF-A0A235H8X5-F1
#
_entry.id   AF-A0A235H8X5-F1
#
_cell.length_a   1.000
_cell.length_b   1.000
_cell.length_c   1.000
_cell.angle_alpha   90.00
_cell.angle_beta   90.00
_cell.angle_gamma   90.00
#
_symmetry.space_group_name_H-M   'P 1'
#
loop_
_entity.id
_entity.type
_entity.pdbx_description
1 polymer ?
#
loop_
_entity_poly.entity_id
_entity_poly.type
_entity_poly.pdbx_seq_one_letter_code
_entity_poly.pdbx_strand_id
1 'polypeptide(L)'
;MILARPTEIDGNAYYLLDPAARWLEGRYPLAATLLRRVMIEDTLDGAKSSRYKHAARHLLECLAVAPTIGDFDLFETHDAFTARLRAAHGRKAGFWSRYAEIAGSKP
;
A
#
# COMPACT_ATOMS: atom_id res chain seq x y z
N MET A 1 1.87 -1.82 -18.71
CA MET A 1 2.13 -0.44 -18.26
C MET A 1 1.22 -0.13 -17.09
N ILE A 2 1.58 -0.58 -15.87
CA ILE A 2 0.81 -0.33 -14.62
C ILE A 2 0.75 1.18 -14.31
N LEU A 3 1.74 1.94 -14.78
CA LEU A 3 1.87 3.38 -14.56
C LEU A 3 0.83 4.24 -15.30
N ALA A 4 0.16 3.72 -16.33
CA ALA A 4 -0.73 4.55 -17.13
C ALA A 4 -2.15 4.66 -16.58
N ARG A 5 -2.60 3.69 -15.76
CA ARG A 5 -4.01 3.60 -15.33
C ARG A 5 -4.18 2.95 -13.95
N PRO A 6 -3.74 3.61 -12.86
CA PRO A 6 -3.90 3.08 -11.51
C PRO A 6 -5.38 2.85 -11.14
N THR A 7 -6.29 3.67 -11.67
CA THR A 7 -7.73 3.62 -11.43
C THR A 7 -8.45 2.44 -12.10
N GLU A 8 -7.80 1.74 -13.03
CA GLU A 8 -8.37 0.56 -13.71
C GLU A 8 -7.98 -0.77 -13.06
N ILE A 9 -7.15 -0.73 -12.01
CA ILE A 9 -6.70 -1.94 -11.32
C ILE A 9 -7.71 -2.29 -10.24
N ASP A 10 -8.33 -3.47 -10.35
CA ASP A 10 -9.17 -4.02 -9.29
C ASP A 10 -8.33 -4.40 -8.07
N GLY A 11 -8.30 -3.55 -7.05
CA GLY A 11 -7.61 -3.80 -5.79
C GLY A 11 -8.10 -5.01 -5.00
N ASN A 12 -9.26 -5.56 -5.37
CA ASN A 12 -9.78 -6.80 -4.81
C ASN A 12 -9.07 -8.04 -5.36
N ALA A 13 -8.36 -7.94 -6.49
CA ALA A 13 -7.61 -9.02 -7.15
C ALA A 13 -6.29 -9.37 -6.44
N TYR A 14 -6.29 -9.45 -5.11
CA TYR A 14 -5.08 -9.58 -4.28
C TYR A 14 -4.23 -10.80 -4.61
N TYR A 15 -4.85 -11.91 -5.04
CA TYR A 15 -4.15 -13.12 -5.47
C TYR A 15 -3.22 -12.90 -6.67
N LEU A 16 -3.51 -11.89 -7.49
CA LEU A 16 -2.66 -11.47 -8.61
C LEU A 16 -1.72 -10.35 -8.20
N LEU A 17 -2.24 -9.36 -7.46
CA LEU A 17 -1.52 -8.13 -7.15
C LEU A 17 -0.39 -8.32 -6.13
N ASP A 18 -0.57 -9.16 -5.10
CA ASP A 18 0.49 -9.41 -4.09
C ASP A 18 1.71 -10.12 -4.71
N PRO A 19 1.57 -11.22 -5.48
CA PRO A 19 2.71 -11.81 -6.19
C PRO A 19 3.36 -10.86 -7.20
N ALA A 20 2.56 -10.08 -7.94
CA ALA A 20 3.09 -9.12 -8.90
C ALA A 20 3.90 -8.01 -8.22
N ALA A 21 3.42 -7.46 -7.09
CA ALA A 21 4.15 -6.45 -6.33
C ALA A 21 5.49 -6.98 -5.82
N ARG A 22 5.54 -8.23 -5.32
CA ARG A 22 6.80 -8.87 -4.90
C ARG A 22 7.77 -9.07 -6.06
N TRP A 23 7.28 -9.53 -7.20
CA TRP A 23 8.12 -9.74 -8.39
C TRP A 23 8.70 -8.43 -8.93
N LEU A 24 7.93 -7.34 -8.87
CA LEU A 24 8.36 -6.03 -9.37
C LEU A 24 9.32 -5.31 -8.44
N GLU A 25 9.25 -5.51 -7.12
CA GLU A 25 9.93 -4.67 -6.13
C GLU A 25 11.43 -4.46 -6.39
N GLY A 26 12.15 -5.52 -6.74
CA GLY A 26 13.60 -5.47 -6.94
C GLY A 26 14.06 -4.69 -8.18
N ARG A 27 13.21 -4.52 -9.19
CA ARG A 27 13.56 -3.85 -10.46
C ARG A 27 12.72 -2.61 -10.76
N TYR A 28 11.51 -2.56 -10.23
CA TYR A 28 10.51 -1.53 -10.45
C TYR A 28 9.83 -1.17 -9.11
N PRO A 29 10.57 -0.58 -8.15
CA PRO A 29 10.08 -0.33 -6.79
C PRO A 29 8.87 0.59 -6.74
N LEU A 30 8.77 1.58 -7.65
CA LEU A 30 7.60 2.44 -7.78
C LEU A 30 6.36 1.64 -8.23
N ALA A 31 6.49 0.76 -9.23
CA ALA A 31 5.38 -0.05 -9.71
C ALA A 31 4.86 -1.01 -8.62
N ALA A 32 5.78 -1.65 -7.87
CA ALA A 32 5.41 -2.49 -6.73
C ALA A 32 4.65 -1.71 -5.64
N THR A 33 5.12 -0.49 -5.33
CA THR A 33 4.45 0.42 -4.39
C THR A 33 3.04 0.75 -4.85
N LEU A 34 2.83 1.08 -6.12
CA LEU A 34 1.51 1.43 -6.63
C LEU A 34 0.52 0.26 -6.56
N LEU A 35 0.94 -0.97 -6.87
CA LEU A 35 0.08 -2.15 -6.72
C LEU A 35 -0.35 -2.37 -5.26
N ARG A 36 0.58 -2.19 -4.31
CA ARG A 36 0.27 -2.27 -2.88
C ARG A 36 -0.71 -1.19 -2.44
N ARG A 37 -0.54 0.05 -2.92
CA ARG A 37 -1.44 1.18 -2.61
C ARG A 37 -2.86 0.92 -3.09
N VAL A 38 -3.02 0.38 -4.31
CA VAL A 38 -4.34 -0.01 -4.83
C VAL A 38 -5.04 -1.05 -3.92
N MET A 39 -4.31 -2.06 -3.44
CA MET A 39 -4.86 -3.05 -2.49
C MET A 39 -5.21 -2.45 -1.12
N ILE A 40 -4.42 -1.47 -0.65
CA ILE A 40 -4.69 -0.74 0.60
C ILE A 40 -5.96 0.09 0.47
N GLU A 41 -6.10 0.85 -0.61
CA GLU A 41 -7.27 1.70 -0.87
C GLU A 41 -8.55 0.86 -0.99
N ASP A 42 -8.56 -0.20 -1.80
CA ASP A 42 -9.71 -1.13 -1.90
C ASP A 42 -10.12 -1.70 -0.53
N THR A 43 -9.13 -2.05 0.30
CA THR A 43 -9.39 -2.58 1.64
C THR A 43 -10.02 -1.54 2.55
N LEU A 44 -9.54 -0.30 2.52
CA LEU A 44 -10.01 0.76 3.40
C LEU A 44 -11.35 1.34 2.93
N ASP A 45 -11.51 1.61 1.63
CA ASP A 45 -12.76 2.11 1.05
C ASP A 45 -13.89 1.10 1.24
N GLY A 46 -13.63 -0.19 1.00
CA GLY A 46 -14.59 -1.27 1.21
C GLY A 46 -14.79 -1.69 2.68
N ALA A 47 -14.10 -1.03 3.63
CA ALA A 47 -14.12 -1.38 5.06
C ALA A 47 -13.90 -2.89 5.34
N LYS A 48 -13.04 -3.54 4.54
CA LYS A 48 -12.81 -5.00 4.57
C LYS A 48 -11.94 -5.38 5.77
N SER A 49 -12.52 -5.38 6.96
CA SER A 49 -11.80 -5.56 8.24
C SER A 49 -10.95 -6.83 8.31
N SER A 50 -11.39 -7.94 7.68
CA SER A 50 -10.62 -9.18 7.57
C SER A 50 -9.29 -9.02 6.82
N ARG A 51 -9.14 -7.99 5.99
CA ARG A 51 -7.93 -7.68 5.21
C ARG A 51 -7.03 -6.63 5.86
N TYR A 52 -7.43 -6.00 6.97
CA TYR A 52 -6.65 -4.92 7.59
C TYR A 52 -5.22 -5.33 7.96
N LYS A 53 -5.00 -6.58 8.40
CA LYS A 53 -3.65 -7.08 8.67
C LYS A 53 -2.77 -7.10 7.42
N HIS A 54 -3.33 -7.46 6.26
CA HIS A 54 -2.61 -7.48 4.99
C HIS A 54 -2.34 -6.06 4.48
N ALA A 55 -3.35 -5.18 4.48
CA ALA A 55 -3.18 -3.79 4.10
C ALA A 55 -2.16 -3.06 4.99
N ALA A 56 -2.16 -3.33 6.30
CA ALA A 56 -1.17 -2.78 7.23
C ALA A 56 0.26 -3.22 6.88
N ARG A 57 0.45 -4.51 6.54
CA ARG A 57 1.74 -5.02 6.06
C ARG A 57 2.17 -4.33 4.77
N HIS A 58 1.26 -4.19 3.80
CA HIS A 58 1.56 -3.51 2.54
C HIS A 58 1.97 -2.05 2.76
N LEU A 59 1.38 -1.35 3.73
CA LEU A 59 1.79 0.02 4.05
C LEU A 59 3.22 0.07 4.59
N LEU A 60 3.62 -0.91 5.41
CA LEU A 60 5.01 -1.04 5.89
C LEU A 60 5.99 -1.45 4.78
N GLU A 61 5.58 -2.34 3.88
CA GLU A 61 6.39 -2.68 2.70
C GLU A 61 6.60 -1.43 1.81
N CYS A 62 5.57 -0.60 1.64
CA CYS A 62 5.70 0.68 0.93
C CYS A 62 6.68 1.63 1.64
N LEU A 63 6.68 1.66 2.98
CA LEU A 63 7.62 2.47 3.76
C LEU A 63 9.06 1.96 3.56
N ALA A 64 9.27 0.65 3.62
CA ALA A 64 10.59 0.03 3.46
C ALA A 64 11.17 0.22 2.05
N VAL A 65 10.32 0.22 1.03
CA VAL A 65 10.71 0.41 -0.38
C VAL A 65 10.90 1.88 -0.74
N ALA A 66 10.25 2.82 -0.04
CA ALA A 66 10.30 4.24 -0.38
C ALA A 66 11.72 4.82 -0.59
N PRO A 67 12.75 4.48 0.22
CA PRO A 67 14.12 4.98 0.01
C PRO A 67 14.80 4.48 -1.27
N THR A 68 14.32 3.39 -1.89
CA THR A 68 14.87 2.85 -3.14
C THR A 68 14.22 3.47 -4.39
N ILE A 69 13.17 4.27 -4.20
CA ILE A 69 12.48 4.99 -5.26
C ILE A 69 13.18 6.33 -5.47
N GLY A 70 13.95 6.44 -6.55
CA GLY A 70 14.69 7.67 -6.87
C GLY A 70 13.79 8.84 -7.29
N ASP A 71 12.65 8.55 -7.92
CA ASP A 71 11.63 9.53 -8.30
C ASP A 71 10.25 8.89 -8.24
N PHE A 72 9.30 9.59 -7.61
CA PHE A 72 7.89 9.19 -7.57
C PHE A 72 7.10 9.72 -8.77
N ASP A 73 7.71 10.54 -9.64
CA ASP A 73 7.10 11.13 -10.84
C ASP A 73 5.80 11.88 -10.48
N LEU A 74 4.68 11.56 -11.11
CA LEU A 74 3.36 12.15 -10.83
C LEU A 74 2.65 11.56 -9.61
N PHE A 75 3.26 10.57 -8.94
CA PHE A 75 2.63 9.86 -7.83
C PHE A 75 3.04 10.44 -6.48
N GLU A 76 2.17 10.28 -5.48
CA GLU A 76 2.43 10.75 -4.12
C GLU A 76 3.66 10.06 -3.51
N THR A 77 4.48 10.80 -2.77
CA THR A 77 5.51 10.21 -1.88
C THR A 77 4.87 9.32 -0.82
N HIS A 78 5.66 8.50 -0.12
CA HIS A 78 5.14 7.68 0.97
C HIS A 78 4.45 8.51 2.06
N ASP A 79 5.05 9.64 2.45
CA ASP A 79 4.51 10.50 3.51
C ASP A 79 3.20 11.16 3.08
N ALA A 80 3.12 11.65 1.83
CA ALA A 80 1.91 12.24 1.28
C ALA A 80 0.76 11.21 1.21
N PHE A 81 1.06 9.99 0.75
CA PHE A 81 0.08 8.90 0.71
C PHE A 81 -0.43 8.54 2.12
N THR A 82 0.47 8.38 3.09
CA THR A 82 0.10 8.05 4.48
C THR A 82 -0.71 9.17 5.14
N ALA A 83 -0.36 10.43 4.88
CA ALA A 83 -1.12 11.58 5.35
C ALA A 83 -2.55 11.59 4.79
N ARG A 84 -2.72 11.35 3.48
CA ARG A 84 -4.03 11.23 2.83
C ARG A 84 -4.84 10.07 3.40
N LEU A 85 -4.23 8.89 3.59
CA LEU A 85 -4.90 7.75 4.22
C LEU A 85 -5.37 8.08 5.64
N ARG A 86 -4.57 8.79 6.44
CA ARG A 86 -5.00 9.22 7.79
C ARG A 86 -6.14 10.21 7.75
N ALA A 87 -6.12 11.17 6.82
CA ALA A 87 -7.21 12.12 6.65
C ALA A 87 -8.53 11.41 6.27
N ALA A 88 -8.50 10.49 5.30
CA ALA A 88 -9.68 9.78 4.81
C ALA A 88 -10.18 8.67 5.77
N HIS A 89 -9.26 7.98 6.44
CA HIS A 89 -9.54 6.74 7.16
C HIS A 89 -9.05 6.73 8.61
N GLY A 90 -8.77 7.88 9.22
CA GLY A 90 -8.28 8.00 10.60
C GLY A 90 -9.16 7.29 11.64
N ARG A 91 -10.48 7.24 11.41
CA ARG A 91 -11.44 6.56 12.30
C ARG A 91 -11.40 5.03 12.25
N LYS A 92 -10.71 4.42 11.29
CA LYS A 92 -10.56 2.95 11.19
C LYS A 92 -9.50 2.46 12.17
N ALA A 93 -9.76 2.61 13.47
CA ALA A 93 -8.81 2.28 14.55
C ALA A 93 -8.26 0.85 14.41
N GLY A 94 -9.10 -0.13 14.03
CA GLY A 94 -8.65 -1.51 13.80
C GLY A 94 -7.54 -1.64 12.75
N PHE A 95 -7.54 -0.84 11.69
CA PHE A 95 -6.45 -0.82 10.71
C PHE A 95 -5.17 -0.21 11.32
N TRP A 96 -5.30 0.97 11.94
CA TRP A 96 -4.15 1.68 12.53
C TRP A 96 -3.51 0.91 13.69
N SER A 97 -4.29 0.19 14.48
CA SER A 97 -3.77 -0.71 15.52
C SER A 97 -2.94 -1.84 14.91
N ARG A 98 -3.38 -2.47 13.81
CA ARG A 98 -2.58 -3.50 13.11
C ARG A 98 -1.31 -2.92 12.52
N TYR A 99 -1.38 -1.72 11.94
CA TYR A 99 -0.19 -1.02 11.44
C TYR A 99 0.82 -0.76 12.57
N ALA A 100 0.37 -0.21 13.71
CA ALA A 100 1.24 0.03 14.86
C ALA A 100 1.80 -1.26 15.48
N GLU A 101 0.99 -2.32 15.58
CA GLU A 101 1.40 -3.65 16.07
C GLU A 101 2.54 -4.22 15.22
N ILE A 102 2.40 -4.20 13.89
CA ILE A 102 3.42 -4.73 12.98
C ILE A 102 4.65 -3.80 12.94
N ALA A 103 4.46 -2.47 12.97
CA ALA A 103 5.57 -1.51 12.97
C ALA A 103 6.42 -1.59 14.24
N GLY A 104 5.78 -1.83 15.39
CA GLY A 104 6.45 -1.99 16.68
C GLY A 104 7.02 -3.40 16.90
N SER A 105 6.52 -4.40 16.16
CA SER A 105 7.12 -5.73 16.07
C SER A 105 8.36 -5.64 15.18
N LYS A 106 9.42 -5.03 15.70
CA LYS A 106 10.74 -5.06 15.08
C LYS A 106 11.14 -6.54 14.88
N PRO A 107 11.61 -6.96 13.70
CA PRO A 107 12.28 -8.25 13.58
C PRO A 107 13.54 -8.30 14.45
#